data_AF-A0A9W7W7C4-F1
#
_entry.id   AF-A0A9W7W7C4-F1
#
_cell.length_a   1.000
_cell.length_b   1.000
_cell.length_c   1.000
_cell.angle_alpha   90.00
_cell.angle_beta   90.00
_cell.angle_gamma   90.00
#
_symmetry.space_group_name_H-M   'P 1'
#
loop_
_entity.id
_entity.type
_entity.pdbx_description
1 polymer ?
#
loop_
_entity_poly.entity_id
_entity_poly.type
_entity_poly.pdbx_seq_one_letter_code
_entity_poly.pdbx_strand_id
1 'polypeptide(L)'
;YSGFPVLNVRLFELQDGPRVPTAPSVLRHISPISPAAIFRRSQQEIKSAQKMAKTYSAIPQMWSKCLLRHCSGLWFISLPAYVSACHSKVRVLHTAYDVLRNMQDKKLQPPDEVCYRVLMQLCGQYGQPVLAVRVLFEMKKAGVQPNAITYGYYNR
;
A
#
# COMPACT_ATOMS: atom_id res chain seq x y z
N TYR A 1 34.26 -0.74 7.88
CA TYR A 1 32.79 -0.72 7.87
C TYR A 1 32.32 -0.02 9.13
N SER A 2 32.32 1.31 9.10
CA SER A 2 31.72 2.16 10.14
C SER A 2 30.21 2.22 9.92
N GLY A 3 29.44 2.02 11.00
CA GLY A 3 28.01 1.73 10.98
C GLY A 3 27.11 2.79 10.31
N PHE A 4 25.84 2.42 10.17
CA PHE A 4 24.76 3.27 9.65
C PHE A 4 24.85 4.71 10.19
N PRO A 5 24.69 5.73 9.34
CA PRO A 5 24.78 7.11 9.76
C PRO A 5 23.73 7.43 10.84
N VAL A 6 24.16 8.18 11.86
CA VAL A 6 23.31 8.66 12.95
C VAL A 6 22.24 9.58 12.38
N LEU A 7 21.00 9.37 12.83
CA LEU A 7 19.81 10.12 12.42
C LEU A 7 20.04 11.63 12.59
N ASN A 8 20.03 12.39 11.49
CA ASN A 8 20.25 13.84 11.53
C ASN A 8 18.93 14.56 11.86
N VAL A 9 18.80 15.01 13.11
CA VAL A 9 17.62 15.71 13.63
C VAL A 9 17.30 17.00 12.86
N ARG A 10 18.27 17.59 12.15
CA ARG A 10 18.04 18.80 11.33
C ARG A 10 17.34 18.53 10.00
N LEU A 11 17.27 17.28 9.56
CA LEU A 11 16.45 16.86 8.41
C LEU A 11 15.00 16.59 8.80
N PHE A 12 14.71 16.54 10.10
CA PHE A 12 13.34 16.60 10.57
C PHE A 12 12.95 18.07 10.64
N GLU A 13 11.86 18.44 9.96
CA GLU A 13 11.22 19.73 10.17
C GLU A 13 10.69 19.77 11.62
N LEU A 14 11.51 20.30 12.53
CA LEU A 14 11.06 20.78 13.83
C LEU A 14 10.14 21.98 13.57
N GLN A 15 8.85 21.79 13.80
CA GLN A 15 7.90 22.89 13.91
C GLN A 15 8.24 23.71 15.16
N ASP A 16 9.18 24.65 15.02
CA ASP A 16 9.40 25.72 15.98
C ASP A 16 9.42 27.06 15.24
N GLY A 17 8.24 27.67 15.16
CA GLY A 17 7.98 29.00 14.60
C GLY A 17 6.59 29.48 15.00
N PRO A 18 6.38 30.80 15.21
CA PRO A 18 5.47 31.34 16.22
C PRO A 18 3.99 31.10 15.94
N ARG A 19 3.21 30.93 17.02
CA ARG A 19 1.75 30.78 17.04
C ARG A 19 1.05 31.87 16.22
N VAL A 20 0.59 31.51 15.02
CA VAL A 20 -0.36 32.28 14.21
C VAL A 20 -1.76 31.68 14.43
N PRO A 21 -2.85 32.49 14.45
CA PRO A 21 -4.12 32.09 15.03
C PRO A 21 -4.74 30.88 14.36
N THR A 22 -5.42 30.08 15.17
CA THR A 22 -6.28 28.96 14.83
C THR A 22 -7.22 29.28 13.66
N ALA A 23 -6.76 29.03 12.43
CA ALA A 23 -7.64 28.65 11.36
C ALA A 23 -8.06 27.20 11.65
N PRO A 24 -9.36 26.87 11.69
CA PRO A 24 -9.77 25.49 11.88
C PRO A 24 -9.08 24.68 10.80
N SER A 25 -8.38 23.64 11.24
CA SER A 25 -7.87 22.58 10.37
C SER A 25 -9.01 22.26 9.41
N VAL A 26 -8.87 22.75 8.17
CA VAL A 26 -9.60 22.18 7.06
C VAL A 26 -8.99 20.80 6.97
N LEU A 27 -9.57 19.86 7.73
CA LEU A 27 -9.85 18.53 7.29
C LEU A 27 -10.25 18.71 5.84
N ARG A 28 -9.27 18.67 4.94
CA ARG A 28 -9.52 18.51 3.52
C ARG A 28 -10.37 17.25 3.54
N HIS A 29 -11.66 17.45 3.33
CA HIS A 29 -12.59 16.38 3.09
C HIS A 29 -12.10 15.80 1.78
N ILE A 30 -11.11 14.91 1.86
CA ILE A 30 -10.55 14.22 0.72
C ILE A 30 -11.66 13.26 0.36
N SER A 31 -12.44 13.65 -0.64
CA SER A 31 -13.48 12.82 -1.20
C SER A 31 -12.90 11.42 -1.43
N PRO A 32 -13.60 10.34 -1.04
CA PRO A 32 -13.13 8.95 -1.18
C PRO A 32 -12.84 8.53 -2.63
N ILE A 33 -13.08 9.43 -3.59
CA ILE A 33 -12.94 9.29 -5.04
C ILE A 33 -11.57 9.80 -5.52
N SER A 34 -10.78 10.48 -4.69
CA SER A 34 -9.43 10.93 -5.11
C SER A 34 -8.50 9.73 -5.35
N PRO A 35 -7.82 9.63 -6.50
CA PRO A 35 -6.86 8.56 -6.78
C PRO A 35 -5.80 8.41 -5.67
N ALA A 36 -5.41 9.54 -5.04
CA ALA A 36 -4.44 9.57 -3.95
C ALA A 36 -4.93 8.88 -2.66
N ALA A 37 -6.24 8.78 -2.43
CA ALA A 37 -6.80 8.05 -1.29
C ALA A 37 -6.75 6.53 -1.49
N ILE A 38 -6.60 6.07 -2.74
CA ILE A 38 -6.49 4.64 -3.07
C ILE A 38 -5.12 4.09 -2.70
N PHE A 39 -4.08 4.88 -2.92
CA PHE A 39 -2.69 4.50 -2.67
C PHE A 39 -2.25 4.72 -1.22
N ARG A 40 -3.16 4.94 -0.27
CA ARG A 40 -2.84 5.07 1.16
C ARG A 40 -3.57 4.00 1.96
N ARG A 41 -2.93 3.50 3.02
CA ARG A 41 -3.61 2.65 4.01
C ARG A 41 -4.77 3.42 4.64
N SER A 42 -5.92 2.77 4.71
CA SER A 42 -7.09 3.23 5.46
C SER A 42 -6.80 3.26 6.96
N GLN A 43 -7.59 4.04 7.70
CA GLN A 43 -7.51 4.09 9.16
C GLN A 43 -7.71 2.70 9.81
N GLN A 44 -8.54 1.84 9.20
CA GLN A 44 -8.78 0.47 9.67
C GLN A 44 -7.56 -0.44 9.42
N GLU A 45 -6.90 -0.30 8.28
CA GLU A 45 -5.64 -1.02 7.98
C GLU A 45 -4.50 -0.57 8.90
N ILE A 46 -4.40 0.73 9.23
CA ILE A 46 -3.38 1.24 10.15
C ILE A 46 -3.60 0.67 11.57
N LYS A 47 -4.83 0.75 12.09
CA LYS A 47 -5.17 0.24 13.44
C LYS A 47 -4.96 -1.27 13.55
N SER A 48 -5.37 -2.04 12.54
CA SER A 48 -5.17 -3.50 12.53
C SER A 48 -3.69 -3.87 12.46
N ALA A 49 -2.89 -3.18 11.62
CA ALA A 49 -1.45 -3.38 11.56
C ALA A 49 -0.75 -3.07 12.90
N GLN A 50 -1.12 -1.97 13.56
CA GLN A 50 -0.58 -1.61 14.88
C GLN A 50 -0.95 -2.63 15.96
N LYS A 51 -2.20 -3.11 15.97
CA LYS A 51 -2.65 -4.15 16.90
C LYS A 51 -1.85 -5.44 16.69
N MET A 52 -1.74 -5.88 15.45
CA MET A 52 -0.98 -7.08 15.08
C MET A 52 0.50 -6.96 15.45
N ALA A 53 1.10 -5.80 15.22
CA ALA A 53 2.48 -5.52 15.57
C ALA A 53 2.74 -5.66 17.08
N LYS A 54 1.84 -5.12 17.91
CA LYS A 54 1.92 -5.25 19.38
C LYS A 54 1.77 -6.70 19.84
N THR A 55 0.93 -7.50 19.18
CA THR A 55 0.72 -8.91 19.53
C THR A 55 1.90 -9.78 19.10
N TYR A 56 2.51 -9.48 17.96
CA TYR A 56 3.56 -10.33 17.36
C TYR A 56 4.99 -9.94 17.77
N SER A 57 5.19 -8.80 18.42
CA SER A 57 6.52 -8.31 18.82
C SER A 57 7.29 -9.29 19.72
N ALA A 58 6.58 -10.12 20.50
CA ALA A 58 7.18 -11.12 21.38
C ALA A 58 7.58 -12.43 20.67
N ILE A 59 7.13 -12.65 19.41
CA ILE A 59 7.36 -13.90 18.68
C ILE A 59 8.18 -13.58 17.41
N PRO A 60 9.50 -13.87 17.38
CA PRO A 60 10.40 -13.44 16.30
C PRO A 60 9.94 -13.83 14.88
N GLN A 61 9.38 -15.02 14.71
CA GLN A 61 8.89 -15.50 13.41
C GLN A 61 7.61 -14.80 12.95
N MET A 62 6.74 -14.39 13.88
CA MET A 62 5.52 -13.65 13.55
C MET A 62 5.82 -12.17 13.34
N TRP A 63 6.78 -11.63 14.10
CA TRP A 63 7.30 -10.28 13.92
C TRP A 63 7.94 -10.09 12.54
N SER A 64 8.80 -11.01 12.10
CA SER A 64 9.42 -10.94 10.76
C SER A 64 8.37 -10.99 9.63
N LYS A 65 7.35 -11.84 9.76
CA LYS A 65 6.21 -11.88 8.82
C LYS A 65 5.40 -10.57 8.82
N CYS A 66 5.21 -9.97 10.00
CA CYS A 66 4.52 -8.69 10.15
C CYS A 66 5.28 -7.55 9.46
N LEU A 67 6.60 -7.48 9.69
CA LEU A 67 7.48 -6.49 9.05
C LEU A 67 7.48 -6.66 7.53
N LEU A 68 7.60 -7.89 7.04
CA LEU A 68 7.60 -8.17 5.61
C LEU A 68 6.29 -7.74 4.95
N ARG A 69 5.13 -8.02 5.57
CA ARG A 69 3.85 -7.48 5.07
C ARG A 69 3.88 -5.96 5.00
N HIS A 70 4.38 -5.31 6.04
CA HIS A 70 4.39 -3.85 6.10
C HIS A 70 5.26 -3.25 4.99
N CYS A 71 6.45 -3.80 4.77
CA CYS A 71 7.38 -3.42 3.70
C CYS A 71 6.75 -3.64 2.32
N SER A 72 6.10 -4.78 2.09
CA SER A 72 5.41 -5.03 0.83
C SER A 72 4.29 -4.02 0.58
N GLY A 73 3.47 -3.72 1.60
CA GLY A 73 2.42 -2.69 1.48
C GLY A 73 2.99 -1.32 1.14
N LEU A 74 4.10 -0.90 1.76
CA LEU A 74 4.79 0.35 1.41
C LEU A 74 5.30 0.35 -0.03
N TRP A 75 5.87 -0.77 -0.48
CA TRP A 75 6.31 -0.91 -1.87
C TRP A 75 5.15 -0.74 -2.86
N PHE A 76 3.98 -1.36 -2.59
CA PHE A 76 2.78 -1.17 -3.41
C PHE A 76 2.27 0.27 -3.40
N ILE A 77 2.35 0.98 -2.28
CA ILE A 77 1.98 2.41 -2.21
C ILE A 77 2.86 3.26 -3.14
N SER A 78 4.15 2.94 -3.25
CA SER A 78 5.09 3.62 -4.14
C SER A 78 5.07 3.12 -5.59
N LEU A 79 4.40 1.99 -5.86
CA LEU A 79 4.35 1.34 -7.16
C LEU A 79 3.85 2.26 -8.30
N PRO A 80 2.81 3.10 -8.15
CA PRO A 80 2.35 3.98 -9.23
C PRO A 80 3.42 4.95 -9.73
N ALA A 81 4.20 5.53 -8.80
CA ALA A 81 5.30 6.42 -9.15
C ALA A 81 6.39 5.66 -9.90
N TYR A 82 6.74 4.46 -9.43
CA TYR A 82 7.72 3.61 -10.11
C TYR A 82 7.27 3.18 -11.52
N VAL A 83 6.00 2.76 -11.65
CA VAL A 83 5.40 2.40 -12.93
C VAL A 83 5.42 3.59 -13.88
N SER A 84 5.10 4.82 -13.42
CA SER A 84 5.14 6.02 -14.28
C SER A 84 6.53 6.34 -14.83
N ALA A 85 7.60 6.03 -14.11
CA ALA A 85 8.99 6.28 -14.54
C ALA A 85 9.56 5.19 -15.48
N CYS A 86 8.98 3.99 -15.51
CA CYS A 86 9.51 2.88 -16.31
C CYS A 86 9.03 2.88 -17.77
N HIS A 87 9.84 2.44 -18.73
CA HIS A 87 9.42 2.30 -20.14
C HIS A 87 8.35 1.19 -20.33
N SER A 88 8.54 0.01 -19.72
CA SER A 88 7.61 -1.11 -19.85
C SER A 88 6.69 -1.19 -18.63
N LYS A 89 5.49 -0.60 -18.74
CA LYS A 89 4.47 -0.65 -17.67
C LYS A 89 4.02 -2.09 -17.41
N VAL A 90 3.81 -2.85 -18.48
CA VAL A 90 3.38 -4.25 -18.44
C VAL A 90 4.33 -5.11 -17.60
N ARG A 91 5.64 -5.00 -17.83
CA ARG A 91 6.63 -5.78 -17.07
C ARG A 91 6.56 -5.47 -15.58
N VAL A 92 6.43 -4.20 -15.22
CA VAL A 92 6.31 -3.78 -13.81
C VAL A 92 5.05 -4.33 -13.16
N LEU A 93 3.91 -4.33 -13.88
CA LEU A 93 2.65 -4.89 -13.37
C LEU A 93 2.73 -6.41 -13.17
N HIS A 94 3.38 -7.13 -14.08
CA HIS A 94 3.64 -8.57 -13.89
C HIS A 94 4.53 -8.83 -12.68
N THR A 95 5.61 -8.05 -12.51
CA THR A 95 6.45 -8.15 -11.31
C THR A 95 5.66 -7.87 -10.03
N ALA A 96 4.77 -6.87 -10.04
CA ALA A 96 3.90 -6.59 -8.90
C ALA A 96 2.92 -7.73 -8.60
N TYR A 97 2.38 -8.38 -9.63
CA TYR A 97 1.58 -9.59 -9.47
C TYR A 97 2.37 -10.75 -8.86
N ASP A 98 3.61 -10.97 -9.31
CA ASP A 98 4.47 -12.03 -8.77
C ASP A 98 4.83 -11.78 -7.30
N VAL A 99 5.10 -10.53 -6.92
CA VAL A 99 5.30 -10.13 -5.51
C VAL A 99 4.05 -10.43 -4.70
N LEU A 100 2.87 -10.08 -5.21
CA LEU A 100 1.59 -10.34 -4.56
C LEU A 100 1.35 -11.85 -4.33
N ARG A 101 1.65 -12.68 -5.32
CA ARG A 101 1.56 -14.14 -5.21
C ARG A 101 2.54 -14.70 -4.19
N ASN A 102 3.80 -14.25 -4.24
CA ASN A 102 4.84 -14.68 -3.30
C ASN A 102 4.46 -14.35 -1.84
N MET A 103 3.79 -13.22 -1.61
CA MET A 103 3.27 -12.88 -0.28
C MET A 103 2.24 -13.89 0.20
N GLN A 104 1.33 -14.36 -0.67
CA GLN A 104 0.36 -15.39 -0.32
C GLN A 104 1.01 -16.76 -0.10
N ASP A 105 1.93 -17.18 -0.98
CA ASP A 105 2.59 -18.49 -0.91
C ASP A 105 3.39 -18.64 0.40
N LYS A 106 4.02 -17.55 0.86
CA LYS A 106 4.73 -17.50 2.14
C LYS A 106 3.82 -17.47 3.37
N LYS A 107 2.49 -17.59 3.17
CA LYS A 107 1.48 -17.45 4.22
C LYS A 107 1.69 -16.20 5.06
N LEU A 108 2.19 -15.13 4.43
CA LEU A 108 2.04 -13.81 5.03
C LEU A 108 0.53 -13.64 5.11
N GLN A 109 -0.02 -13.38 6.30
CA GLN A 109 -1.47 -13.17 6.41
C GLN A 109 -1.93 -12.12 5.40
N PRO A 110 -3.23 -12.10 5.02
CA PRO A 110 -3.71 -11.50 3.78
C PRO A 110 -2.99 -10.19 3.47
N PRO A 111 -2.41 -10.05 2.25
CA PRO A 111 -1.85 -8.77 1.84
C PRO A 111 -2.87 -7.67 2.10
N ASP A 112 -2.42 -6.52 2.60
CA ASP A 112 -3.30 -5.38 2.88
C ASP A 112 -4.19 -5.09 1.67
N GLU A 113 -5.44 -4.68 1.88
CA GLU A 113 -6.41 -4.44 0.79
C GLU A 113 -5.86 -3.42 -0.21
N VAL A 114 -5.06 -2.48 0.28
CA VAL A 114 -4.27 -1.52 -0.53
C VAL A 114 -3.46 -2.21 -1.62
N CYS A 115 -2.75 -3.32 -1.36
CA CYS A 115 -1.91 -3.98 -2.37
C CYS A 115 -2.71 -4.41 -3.60
N TYR A 116 -3.87 -5.04 -3.37
CA TYR A 116 -4.79 -5.45 -4.43
C TYR A 116 -5.41 -4.24 -5.14
N ARG A 117 -5.86 -3.23 -4.38
CA ARG A 117 -6.48 -2.03 -4.93
C ARG A 117 -5.53 -1.26 -5.84
N VAL A 118 -4.27 -1.08 -5.43
CA VAL A 118 -3.26 -0.41 -6.23
C VAL A 118 -3.00 -1.17 -7.53
N LEU A 119 -2.78 -2.48 -7.45
CA LEU A 119 -2.49 -3.28 -8.63
C LEU A 119 -3.67 -3.32 -9.61
N MET A 120 -4.89 -3.48 -9.10
CA MET A 120 -6.12 -3.41 -9.90
C MET A 120 -6.26 -2.06 -10.61
N GLN A 121 -6.07 -0.95 -9.88
CA GLN A 121 -6.14 0.40 -10.43
C GLN A 121 -5.14 0.58 -11.59
N LEU A 122 -3.89 0.15 -11.40
CA LEU A 122 -2.86 0.27 -12.42
C LEU A 122 -3.14 -0.64 -13.64
N CYS A 123 -3.70 -1.85 -13.43
CA CYS A 123 -4.12 -2.70 -14.53
C CYS A 123 -5.20 -2.04 -15.38
N GLY A 124 -6.18 -1.36 -14.76
CA GLY A 124 -7.18 -0.56 -15.48
C GLY A 124 -6.55 0.61 -16.23
N GLN A 125 -5.65 1.35 -15.57
CA GLN A 125 -4.99 2.52 -16.17
C GLN A 125 -4.10 2.20 -17.39
N TYR A 126 -3.42 1.05 -17.38
CA TYR A 126 -2.49 0.64 -18.44
C TYR A 126 -3.05 -0.46 -19.35
N GLY A 127 -4.37 -0.66 -19.37
CA GLY A 127 -5.04 -1.56 -20.31
C GLY A 127 -4.62 -3.02 -20.18
N GLN A 128 -4.49 -3.54 -18.95
CA GLN A 128 -4.13 -4.95 -18.66
C GLN A 128 -5.31 -5.72 -18.04
N PRO A 129 -6.44 -5.92 -18.76
CA PRO A 129 -7.64 -6.54 -18.22
C PRO A 129 -7.44 -8.01 -17.84
N VAL A 130 -6.61 -8.75 -18.56
CA VAL A 130 -6.30 -10.16 -18.24
C VAL A 130 -5.58 -10.27 -16.88
N LEU A 131 -4.65 -9.36 -16.60
CA LEU A 131 -3.93 -9.33 -15.33
C LEU A 131 -4.86 -8.90 -14.19
N ALA A 132 -5.74 -7.93 -14.44
CA ALA A 132 -6.76 -7.52 -13.48
C ALA A 132 -7.68 -8.66 -13.04
N VAL A 133 -8.17 -9.47 -13.97
CA VAL A 133 -9.02 -10.63 -13.62
C VAL A 133 -8.25 -11.62 -12.74
N ARG A 134 -6.96 -11.85 -13.01
CA ARG A 134 -6.11 -12.70 -12.15
C ARG A 134 -5.97 -12.12 -10.74
N VAL A 135 -5.72 -10.81 -10.62
CA VAL A 135 -5.63 -10.12 -9.33
C VAL A 135 -6.96 -10.20 -8.56
N LEU A 136 -8.09 -10.05 -9.25
CA LEU A 136 -9.42 -10.20 -8.64
C LEU A 136 -9.65 -11.62 -8.09
N PHE A 137 -9.22 -12.64 -8.82
CA PHE A 137 -9.31 -14.02 -8.37
C PHE A 137 -8.43 -14.27 -7.13
N GLU A 138 -7.20 -13.76 -7.15
CA GLU A 138 -6.29 -13.83 -6.00
C GLU A 138 -6.85 -13.11 -4.76
N MET A 139 -7.51 -11.98 -4.97
CA MET A 139 -8.18 -11.22 -3.90
C MET A 139 -9.31 -12.04 -3.24
N LYS A 140 -10.15 -12.70 -4.04
CA LYS A 140 -11.21 -13.61 -3.56
C LYS A 140 -10.63 -14.81 -2.81
N LYS A 141 -9.56 -15.42 -3.34
CA LYS A 141 -8.87 -16.55 -2.71
C LYS A 141 -8.27 -16.18 -1.34
N ALA A 142 -7.79 -14.94 -1.20
CA ALA A 142 -7.30 -14.40 0.06
C ALA A 142 -8.41 -13.97 1.04
N GLY A 143 -9.70 -14.11 0.66
CA GLY A 143 -10.84 -13.69 1.49
C GLY A 143 -11.01 -12.17 1.58
N VAL A 144 -10.36 -11.40 0.70
CA VAL A 144 -10.45 -9.94 0.68
C VAL A 144 -11.58 -9.53 -0.26
N GLN A 145 -12.50 -8.70 0.21
CA GLN A 145 -13.64 -8.26 -0.61
C GLN A 145 -13.25 -7.10 -1.54
N PRO A 146 -13.51 -7.19 -2.86
CA PRO A 146 -13.30 -6.08 -3.78
C PRO A 146 -14.21 -4.91 -3.43
N ASN A 147 -13.63 -3.74 -3.17
CA ASN A 147 -14.39 -2.52 -2.89
C ASN A 147 -15.08 -2.01 -4.17
N ALA A 148 -16.19 -1.28 -4.06
CA ALA A 148 -17.02 -0.84 -5.19
C ALA A 148 -16.25 -0.03 -6.28
N ILE A 149 -15.15 0.61 -5.90
CA ILE A 149 -14.25 1.37 -6.80
C ILE A 149 -13.58 0.44 -7.83
N THR A 150 -13.42 -0.85 -7.51
CA THR A 150 -12.77 -1.84 -8.38
C THR A 150 -13.59 -2.11 -9.63
N TYR A 151 -14.92 -2.06 -9.61
CA TYR A 151 -15.75 -2.32 -10.79
C TYR A 151 -15.84 -1.12 -11.75
N GLY A 152 -15.78 0.11 -11.23
CA GLY A 152 -15.97 1.33 -12.03
C GLY A 152 -14.86 1.61 -13.06
N TYR A 153 -13.68 1.04 -12.89
CA TYR A 153 -12.52 1.26 -13.79
C TYR A 153 -12.44 0.27 -14.96
N TYR A 154 -13.10 -0.89 -14.88
CA TYR A 154 -13.04 -1.92 -15.95
C TYR A 154 -14.16 -1.80 -16.98
N ASN A 155 -15.21 -1.03 -16.69
CA ASN A 155 -16.43 -0.98 -17.50
C ASN A 155 -16.62 0.37 -18.22
N ARG A 156 -15.52 1.08 -18.51
CA ARG A 156 -15.53 2.27 -19.38
C ARG A 156 -15.09 1.92 -20.79
#